data_AF-A0A536I8F5-F1
#
_entry.id   AF-A0A536I8F5-F1
#
_cell.length_a   1.000
_cell.length_b   1.000
_cell.length_c   1.000
_cell.angle_alpha   90.00
_cell.angle_beta   90.00
_cell.angle_gamma   90.00
#
_symmetry.space_group_name_H-M   'P 1'
#
loop_
_entity.id
_entity.type
_entity.pdbx_description
1 polymer ?
#
loop_
_entity_poly.entity_id
_entity_poly.type
_entity_poly.pdbx_seq_one_letter_code
_entity_poly.pdbx_strand_id
1 'polypeptide(L)'
;MPDKTVTHEYADLLEGLVAKRYRASAIGRVRSDGMWEGCIEFVDLAEDERLKTGIETMQSNERAFRQWAAGIGPAYLEGAFRRARSRPADRSTRVVPPLWLVPQRAVLDPFDVDAQGEGVLAAQLRALDLDRLRDIAEAYELVPPKSVASATRAELIVEILATISSARREPAER
;
A
#
# COMPACT_ATOMS: atom_id res chain seq x y z
N MET A 1 -4.82 -21.90 9.62
CA MET A 1 -3.37 -21.57 9.47
C MET A 1 -3.07 -20.43 10.42
N PRO A 2 -1.90 -20.39 11.08
CA PRO A 2 -1.63 -19.38 12.10
C PRO A 2 -1.64 -17.98 11.46
N ASP A 3 -2.39 -17.05 12.06
CA ASP A 3 -2.42 -15.64 11.67
C ASP A 3 -1.02 -15.04 11.80
N LYS A 4 -0.28 -15.02 10.68
CA LYS A 4 1.09 -14.52 10.66
C LYS A 4 1.06 -13.01 10.90
N THR A 5 1.60 -12.60 12.03
CA THR A 5 1.74 -11.19 12.42
C THR A 5 3.22 -10.79 12.38
N VAL A 6 3.51 -9.63 11.82
CA VAL A 6 4.84 -9.02 11.80
C VAL A 6 4.76 -7.63 12.39
N THR A 7 5.69 -7.31 13.26
CA THR A 7 5.79 -5.97 13.86
C THR A 7 7.07 -5.29 13.40
N HIS A 8 6.98 -4.01 13.06
CA HIS A 8 8.12 -3.13 12.84
C HIS A 8 8.02 -1.98 13.86
N GLU A 9 9.03 -1.86 14.72
CA GLU A 9 9.02 -0.90 15.82
C GLU A 9 9.81 0.36 15.43
N TYR A 10 9.25 1.54 15.71
CA TYR A 10 9.93 2.81 15.46
C TYR A 10 10.70 3.21 16.71
N ALA A 11 12.03 3.03 16.69
CA ALA A 11 12.91 3.55 17.73
C ALA A 11 13.11 5.07 17.53
N ASP A 12 12.97 5.86 18.59
CA ASP A 12 13.41 7.27 18.69
C ASP A 12 12.75 8.33 17.78
N LEU A 13 11.72 8.02 16.98
CA LEU A 13 11.12 9.00 16.05
C LEU A 13 10.04 9.93 16.64
N LEU A 14 9.76 9.85 17.94
CA LEU A 14 8.72 10.63 18.64
C LEU A 14 9.30 11.66 19.64
N GLU A 15 10.55 12.10 19.47
CA GLU A 15 11.15 13.11 20.35
C GLU A 15 10.46 14.49 20.25
N GLY A 16 9.73 14.76 19.17
CA GLY A 16 9.25 16.10 18.84
C GLY A 16 7.89 16.55 19.39
N LEU A 17 6.97 15.66 19.80
CA LEU A 17 5.57 16.09 19.97
C LEU A 17 4.78 15.59 21.17
N VAL A 18 5.23 14.54 21.86
CA VAL A 18 4.66 14.15 23.16
C VAL A 18 5.78 13.56 23.97
N ALA A 19 6.11 14.19 25.09
CA ALA A 19 7.12 13.76 26.05
C ALA A 19 7.15 12.23 26.21
N LYS A 20 8.11 11.55 25.57
CA LYS A 20 8.64 10.19 25.86
C LYS A 20 7.67 9.06 26.25
N ARG A 21 6.36 9.18 26.01
CA ARG A 21 5.36 8.31 26.63
C ARG A 21 4.82 7.24 25.71
N TYR A 22 4.83 7.44 24.39
CA TYR A 22 4.27 6.46 23.46
C TYR A 22 5.33 5.82 22.57
N ARG A 23 5.32 4.49 22.53
CA ARG A 23 6.08 3.67 21.57
C ARG A 23 5.21 3.38 20.37
N ALA A 24 5.66 3.76 19.17
CA ALA A 24 4.95 3.45 17.93
C ALA A 24 5.45 2.15 17.30
N SER A 25 4.55 1.37 16.72
CA SER A 25 4.87 0.14 16.00
C SER A 25 3.90 -0.08 14.85
N ALA A 26 4.40 -0.44 13.68
CA ALA A 26 3.58 -0.92 12.58
C ALA A 26 3.34 -2.42 12.75
N ILE A 27 2.07 -2.83 12.76
CA ILE A 27 1.64 -4.23 12.86
C ILE A 27 1.06 -4.64 11.51
N GLY A 28 1.69 -5.63 10.89
CA GLY A 28 1.29 -6.29 9.67
C GLY A 28 0.65 -7.63 9.98
N ARG A 29 -0.49 -7.94 9.38
CA ARG A 29 -1.15 -9.24 9.51
C ARG A 29 -1.50 -9.79 8.14
N VAL A 30 -1.25 -11.07 7.94
CA VAL A 30 -1.74 -11.77 6.75
C VAL A 30 -3.23 -12.08 6.91
N ARG A 31 -4.00 -11.81 5.87
CA ARG A 31 -5.42 -12.13 5.76
C ARG A 31 -5.60 -13.49 5.10
N SER A 32 -6.83 -13.99 5.13
CA SER A 32 -7.21 -15.27 4.50
C SER A 32 -7.01 -15.30 2.98
N ASP A 33 -6.96 -14.12 2.33
CA ASP A 33 -6.72 -13.93 0.90
C ASP A 33 -5.21 -13.81 0.56
N GLY A 34 -4.32 -13.90 1.54
CA GLY A 34 -2.87 -13.75 1.36
C GLY A 34 -2.37 -12.31 1.38
N MET A 35 -3.28 -11.31 1.41
CA MET A 35 -2.90 -9.90 1.51
C MET A 35 -2.47 -9.55 2.93
N TRP A 36 -1.55 -8.59 3.03
CA TRP A 36 -1.00 -8.08 4.27
C TRP A 36 -1.67 -6.75 4.62
N GLU A 37 -2.47 -6.72 5.67
CA GLU A 37 -2.98 -5.48 6.25
C GLU A 37 -1.97 -4.90 7.22
N GLY A 38 -1.74 -3.59 7.14
CA GLY A 38 -0.86 -2.85 8.03
C GLY A 38 -1.62 -1.80 8.82
N CYS A 39 -1.30 -1.66 10.09
CA CYS A 39 -1.84 -0.64 10.99
C CYS A 39 -0.73 -0.15 11.93
N ILE A 40 -0.93 1.01 12.57
CA ILE A 40 0.01 1.54 13.55
C ILE A 40 -0.62 1.40 14.95
N GLU A 41 0.16 0.86 15.86
CA GLU A 41 -0.14 0.78 17.28
C GLU A 41 0.80 1.73 18.04
N PHE A 42 0.23 2.45 18.99
CA PHE A 42 0.91 3.30 19.94
C PHE A 42 0.65 2.76 21.33
N VAL A 43 1.72 2.47 22.07
CA VAL A 43 1.64 1.94 23.43
C VAL A 43 2.20 2.97 24.40
N ASP A 44 1.40 3.39 25.37
CA ASP A 44 1.83 4.22 26.49
C ASP A 44 2.75 3.40 27.40
N LEU A 45 4.00 3.85 27.55
CA LEU A 45 5.04 3.22 28.36
C LEU A 45 4.81 3.35 29.87
N ALA A 46 3.87 4.17 30.31
CA ALA A 46 3.57 4.45 31.71
C ALA A 46 2.17 3.97 32.15
N GLU A 47 1.15 4.02 31.28
CA GLU A 47 -0.24 3.63 31.62
C GLU A 47 -0.72 2.35 30.94
N ASP A 48 0.11 1.72 30.09
CA ASP A 48 -0.25 0.56 29.26
C ASP A 48 -1.48 0.83 28.34
N GLU A 49 -1.79 2.10 28.09
CA GLU A 49 -2.83 2.51 27.15
C GLU A 49 -2.37 2.19 25.72
N ARG A 50 -3.20 1.48 24.97
CA ARG A 50 -2.91 1.09 23.58
C ARG A 50 -3.88 1.80 22.64
N LEU A 51 -3.33 2.66 21.79
CA LEU A 51 -4.05 3.31 20.71
C LEU A 51 -3.69 2.63 19.40
N LYS A 52 -4.70 2.22 18.64
CA LYS A 52 -4.50 1.56 17.35
C LYS A 52 -5.23 2.31 16.25
N THR A 53 -4.55 2.53 15.14
CA THR A 53 -5.18 3.09 13.94
C THR A 53 -6.14 2.09 13.29
N GLY A 54 -6.87 2.55 12.28
CA GLY A 54 -7.45 1.63 11.29
C GLY A 54 -6.36 0.94 10.45
N ILE A 55 -6.78 0.25 9.40
CA ILE A 55 -5.87 -0.26 8.37
C ILE A 55 -5.30 0.95 7.62
N GLU A 56 -3.98 1.12 7.70
CA GLU A 56 -3.21 2.19 7.06
C GLU A 56 -2.67 1.74 5.70
N THR A 57 -2.51 0.43 5.48
CA THR A 57 -2.05 -0.11 4.19
C THR A 57 -2.56 -1.53 3.94
N MET A 58 -2.71 -1.90 2.66
CA MET A 58 -2.74 -3.30 2.23
C MET A 58 -1.60 -3.55 1.27
N GLN A 59 -0.94 -4.69 1.44
CA GLN A 59 0.26 -5.06 0.70
C GLN A 59 0.12 -6.48 0.20
N SER A 60 0.66 -6.80 -0.97
CA SER A 60 0.55 -8.14 -1.55
C SER A 60 1.38 -9.19 -0.80
N ASN A 61 2.37 -8.77 -0.02
CA ASN A 61 3.22 -9.66 0.75
C ASN A 61 3.91 -8.95 1.93
N GLU A 62 4.54 -9.75 2.79
CA GLU A 62 5.26 -9.28 3.98
C GLU A 62 6.38 -8.30 3.65
N ARG A 63 7.13 -8.54 2.56
CA ARG A 63 8.27 -7.70 2.18
C ARG A 63 7.79 -6.30 1.82
N ALA A 64 6.71 -6.19 1.07
CA ALA A 64 6.08 -4.92 0.73
C ALA A 64 5.57 -4.20 1.99
N PHE A 65 4.98 -4.92 2.94
CA PHE A 65 4.64 -4.37 4.27
C PHE A 65 5.87 -3.82 5.02
N ARG A 66 6.98 -4.57 5.07
CA ARG A 66 8.20 -4.12 5.74
C ARG A 66 8.81 -2.87 5.09
N GLN A 67 8.76 -2.78 3.76
CA GLN A 67 9.25 -1.60 3.02
C GLN A 67 8.38 -0.37 3.30
N TRP A 68 7.05 -0.53 3.28
CA TRP A 68 6.14 0.53 3.71
C TRP A 68 6.42 0.97 5.15
N ALA A 69 6.55 0.02 6.07
CA ALA A 69 6.80 0.30 7.48
C ALA A 69 8.11 1.07 7.67
N ALA A 70 9.18 0.69 6.99
CA ALA A 70 10.48 1.37 7.05
C ALA A 70 10.44 2.79 6.45
N GLY A 71 9.52 3.07 5.52
CA GLY A 71 9.35 4.38 4.88
C GLY A 71 8.53 5.38 5.70
N ILE A 72 7.96 4.97 6.85
CA ILE A 72 7.15 5.86 7.69
C ILE A 72 8.06 6.84 8.46
N GLY A 73 7.89 8.12 8.15
CA GLY A 73 8.59 9.21 8.84
C GLY A 73 7.83 9.78 10.04
N PRO A 74 8.48 10.64 10.84
CA PRO A 74 7.92 11.24 12.07
C PRO A 74 6.59 11.97 11.86
N ALA A 75 6.48 12.78 10.79
CA ALA A 75 5.26 13.55 10.51
C ALA A 75 4.04 12.65 10.22
N TYR A 76 4.28 11.47 9.63
CA TYR A 76 3.23 10.49 9.40
C TYR A 76 2.76 9.86 10.72
N LEU A 77 3.69 9.51 11.61
CA LEU A 77 3.39 8.98 12.94
C LEU A 77 2.58 9.98 13.78
N GLU A 78 2.92 11.26 13.74
CA GLU A 78 2.17 12.31 14.44
C GLU A 78 0.72 12.41 13.93
N GLY A 79 0.55 12.42 12.61
CA GLY A 79 -0.77 12.43 11.98
C GLY A 79 -1.59 11.18 12.33
N ALA A 80 -0.94 10.01 12.32
CA ALA A 80 -1.56 8.74 12.69
C ALA A 80 -1.97 8.70 14.17
N PHE A 81 -1.15 9.23 15.07
CA PHE A 81 -1.47 9.33 16.50
C PHE A 81 -2.70 10.20 16.74
N ARG A 82 -2.78 11.37 16.07
CA ARG A 82 -3.96 12.24 16.13
C ARG A 82 -5.23 11.53 15.66
N ARG A 83 -5.15 10.74 14.57
CA ARG A 83 -6.30 9.95 14.09
C ARG A 83 -6.69 8.85 15.08
N ALA A 84 -5.72 8.17 15.67
CA ALA A 84 -5.96 7.11 16.65
C ALA A 84 -6.64 7.65 17.92
N ARG A 85 -6.25 8.84 18.38
CA ARG A 85 -6.81 9.50 19.56
C ARG A 85 -8.17 10.18 19.32
N SER A 86 -8.41 10.70 18.10
CA SER A 86 -9.70 11.28 17.72
C SER A 86 -10.79 10.23 17.46
N ARG A 87 -10.41 8.96 17.33
CA ARG A 87 -11.37 7.88 17.33
C ARG A 87 -11.90 7.74 18.77
N PRO A 88 -13.21 7.80 19.02
CA PRO A 88 -13.72 7.49 20.35
C PRO A 88 -13.20 6.10 20.70
N ALA A 89 -12.61 5.98 21.90
CA ALA A 89 -11.96 4.77 22.38
C ALA A 89 -12.98 3.61 22.39
N ASP A 90 -13.11 2.94 21.25
CA ASP A 90 -13.95 1.76 21.11
C ASP A 90 -13.16 0.62 21.76
N ARG A 91 -13.39 0.49 23.06
CA ARG A 91 -12.99 -0.65 23.87
C ARG A 91 -13.53 -1.90 23.18
N SER A 92 -12.65 -2.54 22.42
CA SER A 92 -12.75 -3.93 21.97
C SER A 92 -13.87 -4.24 20.96
N THR A 93 -13.42 -4.65 19.77
CA THR A 93 -14.08 -5.64 18.92
C THR A 93 -15.49 -5.29 18.42
N ARG A 94 -15.55 -4.49 17.36
CA ARG A 94 -16.57 -4.68 16.32
C ARG A 94 -15.91 -4.79 14.96
N VAL A 95 -16.02 -5.99 14.38
CA VAL A 95 -15.87 -6.20 12.94
C VAL A 95 -16.95 -5.35 12.27
N VAL A 96 -16.57 -4.15 11.86
CA VAL A 96 -17.31 -3.41 10.85
C VAL A 96 -16.92 -4.06 9.54
N PRO A 97 -17.86 -4.60 8.74
CA PRO A 97 -17.49 -5.12 7.43
C PRO A 97 -16.88 -3.94 6.65
N PRO A 98 -15.64 -4.05 6.15
CA PRO A 98 -15.02 -2.92 5.50
C PRO A 98 -15.83 -2.59 4.25
N LEU A 99 -16.25 -1.34 4.13
CA LEU A 99 -16.80 -0.77 2.89
C LEU A 99 -15.75 -0.64 1.77
N TRP A 100 -14.74 -1.51 1.77
CA TRP A 100 -13.67 -1.54 0.77
C TRP A 100 -13.81 -2.80 -0.08
N LEU A 101 -14.96 -2.89 -0.74
CA LEU A 101 -15.10 -3.60 -2.01
C LEU A 101 -14.53 -2.77 -3.18
N VAL A 102 -13.69 -1.76 -2.89
CA VAL A 102 -13.00 -0.99 -3.91
C VAL A 102 -11.64 -1.64 -4.10
N PRO A 103 -11.35 -2.25 -5.27
CA PRO A 103 -10.00 -2.74 -5.56
C PRO A 103 -9.04 -1.56 -5.41
N GLN A 104 -7.89 -1.79 -4.77
CA GLN A 104 -6.87 -0.76 -4.62
C GLN A 104 -6.30 -0.47 -6.01
N ARG A 105 -6.95 0.48 -6.68
CA ARG A 105 -6.54 1.07 -7.95
C ARG A 105 -5.07 1.42 -7.81
N ALA A 106 -4.25 0.87 -8.69
CA ALA A 106 -2.83 1.19 -8.69
C ALA A 106 -2.68 2.72 -8.64
N VAL A 107 -1.80 3.18 -7.75
CA VAL A 107 -1.54 4.61 -7.50
C VAL A 107 -1.09 5.36 -8.77
N LEU A 108 -0.77 4.61 -9.83
CA LEU A 108 -0.52 5.08 -11.18
C LEU A 108 -1.74 4.77 -12.06
N ASP A 109 -2.37 5.78 -12.65
CA ASP A 109 -3.21 5.59 -13.83
C ASP A 109 -2.29 5.63 -15.07
N PRO A 110 -2.03 4.50 -15.73
CA PRO A 110 -1.08 4.44 -16.84
C PRO A 110 -1.49 5.33 -18.02
N PHE A 111 -2.78 5.59 -18.21
CA PHE A 111 -3.29 6.43 -19.30
C PHE A 111 -3.08 7.92 -19.00
N ASP A 112 -3.34 8.35 -17.77
CA ASP A 112 -3.06 9.74 -17.35
C ASP A 112 -1.55 10.05 -17.41
N VAL A 113 -0.71 9.10 -17.03
CA VAL A 113 0.76 9.28 -17.04
C VAL A 113 1.33 9.26 -18.46
N ASP A 114 0.74 8.48 -19.36
CA ASP A 114 1.06 8.49 -20.79
C ASP A 114 0.71 9.84 -21.45
N ALA A 115 -0.34 10.51 -20.95
CA ALA A 115 -0.75 11.84 -21.39
C ALA A 115 0.16 12.98 -20.88
N GLN A 116 0.98 12.74 -19.84
CA GLN A 116 1.90 13.75 -19.27
C GLN A 116 3.10 14.07 -20.17
N GLY A 117 3.42 13.22 -21.15
CA GLY A 117 4.48 13.48 -22.11
C GLY A 117 5.20 12.22 -22.58
N GLU A 118 6.01 12.39 -23.63
CA GLU A 118 6.73 11.29 -24.26
C GLU A 118 7.78 10.70 -23.30
N GLY A 119 7.71 9.38 -23.08
CA GLY A 119 8.67 8.64 -22.25
C GLY A 119 8.47 8.73 -20.74
N VAL A 120 7.52 9.55 -20.24
CA VAL A 120 7.21 9.66 -18.80
C VAL A 120 6.72 8.34 -18.24
N LEU A 121 5.74 7.71 -18.91
CA LEU A 121 5.23 6.39 -18.53
C LEU A 121 6.34 5.33 -18.51
N ALA A 122 7.19 5.30 -19.54
CA ALA A 122 8.30 4.35 -19.62
C ALA A 122 9.31 4.53 -18.46
N ALA A 123 9.63 5.77 -18.09
CA ALA A 123 10.51 6.07 -16.96
C ALA A 123 9.90 5.60 -15.63
N GLN A 124 8.60 5.84 -15.43
CA GLN A 124 7.91 5.45 -14.20
C GLN A 124 7.76 3.93 -14.10
N LEU A 125 7.37 3.22 -15.16
CA LEU A 125 7.32 1.76 -15.18
C LEU A 125 8.70 1.13 -14.90
N ARG A 126 9.78 1.76 -15.40
CA ARG A 126 11.16 1.36 -15.10
C ARG A 126 11.61 1.66 -13.67
N ALA A 127 10.85 2.43 -12.89
CA ALA A 127 11.10 2.59 -11.46
C ALA A 127 10.36 1.53 -10.61
N LEU A 128 9.37 0.85 -11.17
CA LEU A 128 8.55 -0.14 -10.46
C LEU A 128 9.19 -1.53 -10.46
N ASP A 129 8.98 -2.29 -9.39
CA ASP A 129 9.37 -3.69 -9.33
C ASP A 129 8.40 -4.59 -10.12
N LEU A 130 8.80 -5.86 -10.29
CA LEU A 130 8.06 -6.83 -11.09
C LEU A 130 6.66 -7.12 -10.52
N ASP A 131 6.52 -7.19 -9.19
CA ASP A 131 5.23 -7.47 -8.56
C ASP A 131 4.28 -6.30 -8.82
N ARG A 132 4.76 -5.06 -8.69
CA ARG A 132 3.96 -3.87 -8.97
C ARG A 132 3.55 -3.73 -10.43
N LEU A 133 4.39 -4.17 -11.37
CA LEU A 133 4.05 -4.20 -12.79
C LEU A 133 2.95 -5.22 -13.10
N ARG A 134 2.92 -6.36 -12.40
CA ARG A 134 1.83 -7.34 -12.52
C ARG A 134 0.52 -6.81 -11.97
N ASP A 135 0.55 -6.17 -10.79
CA ASP A 135 -0.64 -5.51 -10.22
C ASP A 135 -1.25 -4.50 -11.19
N ILE A 136 -0.41 -3.67 -11.85
CA ILE A 136 -0.88 -2.68 -12.84
C ILE A 136 -1.45 -3.39 -14.08
N ALA A 137 -0.77 -4.41 -14.59
CA ALA A 137 -1.23 -5.15 -15.75
C ALA A 137 -2.58 -5.83 -15.51
N GLU A 138 -2.79 -6.39 -14.31
CA GLU A 138 -4.05 -7.04 -13.93
C GLU A 138 -5.16 -6.02 -13.64
N ALA A 139 -4.87 -4.95 -12.91
CA ALA A 139 -5.87 -3.96 -12.51
C ALA A 139 -6.49 -3.20 -13.70
N TYR A 140 -5.73 -3.02 -14.79
CA TYR A 140 -6.16 -2.33 -16.00
C TYR A 140 -6.35 -3.27 -17.20
N GLU A 141 -6.30 -4.59 -16.97
CA GLU A 141 -6.45 -5.63 -18.00
C GLU A 141 -5.55 -5.40 -19.24
N LEU A 142 -4.35 -4.83 -19.02
CA LEU A 142 -3.45 -4.39 -20.10
C LEU A 142 -2.71 -5.53 -20.78
N VAL A 143 -2.57 -6.65 -20.06
CA VAL A 143 -1.84 -7.83 -20.50
C VAL A 143 -2.67 -9.07 -20.15
N PRO A 144 -2.75 -10.09 -21.04
CA PRO A 144 -3.48 -11.31 -20.75
C PRO A 144 -2.95 -12.01 -19.48
N PRO A 145 -3.81 -12.55 -18.60
CA PRO A 145 -3.39 -13.17 -17.33
C PRO A 145 -2.34 -14.28 -17.49
N LYS A 146 -2.46 -15.06 -18.57
CA LYS A 146 -1.50 -16.11 -18.95
C LYS A 146 -0.10 -15.58 -19.23
N SER A 147 0.01 -14.35 -19.74
CA SER A 147 1.26 -13.69 -20.06
C SER A 147 1.84 -13.00 -18.82
N VAL A 148 1.01 -12.44 -17.93
CA VAL A 148 1.45 -11.79 -16.68
C VAL A 148 2.22 -12.74 -15.77
N ALA A 149 1.75 -13.99 -15.66
CA ALA A 149 2.35 -15.00 -14.79
C ALA A 149 3.77 -15.42 -15.24
N SER A 150 4.02 -15.48 -16.55
CA SER A 150 5.30 -15.93 -17.11
C SER A 150 6.23 -14.79 -17.55
N ALA A 151 5.71 -13.57 -17.70
CA ALA A 151 6.49 -12.46 -18.23
C ALA A 151 7.53 -11.96 -17.23
N THR A 152 8.69 -11.63 -17.79
CA THR A 152 9.77 -10.90 -17.13
C THR A 152 9.42 -9.42 -16.99
N ARG A 153 10.22 -8.71 -16.18
CA ARG A 153 10.04 -7.28 -15.94
C ARG A 153 10.11 -6.46 -17.23
N ALA A 154 11.05 -6.78 -18.11
CA ALA A 154 11.21 -6.06 -19.37
C ALA A 154 10.03 -6.33 -20.31
N GLU A 155 9.56 -7.57 -20.39
CA GLU A 155 8.41 -7.95 -21.20
C GLU A 155 7.13 -7.26 -20.74
N LEU A 156 6.86 -7.21 -19.43
CA LEU A 156 5.69 -6.49 -18.89
C LEU A 156 5.73 -5.00 -19.20
N ILE A 157 6.90 -4.36 -19.11
CA ILE A 157 7.03 -2.93 -19.45
C ILE A 157 6.72 -2.71 -20.94
N VAL A 158 7.24 -3.56 -21.83
CA VAL A 158 7.02 -3.44 -23.27
C VAL A 158 5.55 -3.66 -23.62
N GLU A 159 4.93 -4.70 -23.06
CA GLU A 159 3.51 -5.04 -23.29
C GLU A 159 2.59 -3.93 -22.79
N ILE A 160 2.79 -3.41 -21.57
CA ILE A 160 2.01 -2.30 -21.02
C ILE A 160 2.10 -1.07 -21.93
N LEU A 161 3.32 -0.70 -22.37
CA LEU A 161 3.51 0.44 -23.26
C LEU A 161 2.85 0.23 -24.63
N ALA A 162 2.94 -0.99 -25.18
CA ALA A 162 2.35 -1.34 -26.48
C ALA A 162 0.82 -1.30 -26.44
N THR A 163 0.21 -1.81 -25.38
CA THR A 163 -1.25 -1.78 -25.17
C THR A 163 -1.74 -0.34 -25.04
N ILE A 164 -1.08 0.48 -24.23
CA ILE A 164 -1.47 1.89 -24.02
C ILE A 164 -1.27 2.72 -25.29
N SER A 165 -0.16 2.51 -26.00
CA SER A 165 0.11 3.18 -27.28
C SER A 165 -0.91 2.81 -28.35
N SER A 166 -1.38 1.56 -28.36
CA SER A 166 -2.45 1.10 -29.25
C SER A 166 -3.80 1.71 -28.87
N ALA A 167 -4.14 1.74 -27.57
CA ALA A 167 -5.36 2.35 -27.07
C ALA A 167 -5.43 3.87 -27.36
N ARG A 168 -4.29 4.57 -27.35
CA ARG A 168 -4.19 5.98 -27.74
C ARG A 168 -4.47 6.20 -29.25
N ARG A 169 -4.14 5.20 -30.08
CA ARG A 169 -4.31 5.26 -31.54
C ARG A 169 -5.70 4.86 -32.02
N GLU A 170 -6.56 4.38 -31.13
CA GLU A 170 -7.96 4.07 -31.40
C GLU A 170 -8.84 5.27 -30.95
N PRO A 171 -8.98 6.36 -31.74
CA PRO A 171 -10.02 7.33 -31.49
C PRO A 171 -11.38 6.67 -31.81
N ALA A 172 -12.37 6.94 -30.98
CA ALA A 172 -13.75 6.50 -31.11
C ALA A 172 -14.22 6.36 -32.58
N GLU A 173 -14.42 5.12 -33.03
CA GLU A 173 -15.32 4.85 -34.15
C GLU A 173 -16.76 4.94 -33.58
N ARG A 174 -17.34 6.14 -33.67
CA ARG A 174 -18.78 6.37 -33.52
C ARG A 174 -19.25 7.45 -34.48
#